data_AF-A0A090WXB1-F1
#
_entry.id   AF-A0A090WXB1-F1
#
_cell.length_a   1.000
_cell.length_b   1.000
_cell.length_c   1.000
_cell.angle_alpha   90.00
_cell.angle_beta   90.00
_cell.angle_gamma   90.00
#
_symmetry.space_group_name_H-M   'P 1'
#
loop_
_entity.id
_entity.type
_entity.pdbx_description
1 polymer ?
#
loop_
_entity_poly.entity_id
_entity_poly.type
_entity_poly.pdbx_seq_one_letter_code
_entity_poly.pdbx_strand_id
1 'polypeptide(L)'
;MQVSVPLPSVSGGLHRYDVSQSAGNSSWNNYYKWLNNIKEMHTAALILEDKNYEAIALTLNAMVYANLTDIFGPVPMTEAVKGDEGNFYPAFDSQELIYETILADLEKANSIYDVSKGMLTPMTFSFLMILKSGKNSQTHYT
;
A
#
# COMPACT_ATOMS: atom_id res chain seq x y z
N MET A 1 21.65 2.29 -2.53
CA MET A 1 22.01 2.23 -3.97
C MET A 1 23.49 2.53 -4.10
N GLN A 2 24.27 1.60 -4.66
CA GLN A 2 25.66 1.88 -5.07
C GLN A 2 25.62 2.24 -6.54
N VAL A 3 25.86 3.51 -6.87
CA VAL A 3 25.92 3.99 -8.25
C VAL A 3 27.34 3.72 -8.75
N SER A 4 27.49 2.89 -9.78
CA SER A 4 28.80 2.72 -10.44
C SER A 4 29.14 4.01 -11.17
N VAL A 5 30.39 4.45 -11.05
CA VAL A 5 30.89 5.63 -11.78
C VAL A 5 31.33 5.16 -13.16
N PRO A 6 30.65 5.57 -14.25
CA PRO A 6 31.15 5.28 -15.60
C PRO A 6 32.48 6.00 -15.83
N LEU A 7 33.48 5.33 -16.41
CA LEU A 7 34.80 5.93 -16.68
C LEU A 7 35.04 6.02 -18.20
N PRO A 8 35.35 7.22 -18.74
CA PRO A 8 35.41 8.52 -18.08
C PRO A 8 34.01 9.16 -17.91
N SER A 9 33.67 9.67 -16.71
CA SER A 9 32.40 10.37 -16.45
C SER A 9 32.51 11.86 -16.78
N VAL A 10 32.66 12.22 -18.06
CA VAL A 10 32.93 13.62 -18.44
C VAL A 10 31.71 14.55 -18.34
N SER A 11 30.47 14.06 -18.36
CA SER A 11 29.25 14.90 -18.22
C SER A 11 28.03 14.13 -17.67
N GLY A 12 27.24 14.81 -16.83
CA GLY A 12 25.97 14.33 -16.27
C GLY A 12 26.00 13.14 -15.29
N GLY A 13 24.79 12.72 -14.90
CA GLY A 13 24.52 11.48 -14.15
C GLY A 13 24.17 11.66 -12.67
N LEU A 14 23.40 10.70 -12.12
CA LEU A 14 22.87 10.74 -10.75
C LEU A 14 23.94 10.93 -9.67
N HIS A 15 25.15 10.39 -9.88
CA HIS A 15 26.29 10.54 -8.97
C HIS A 15 26.77 12.00 -8.82
N ARG A 16 26.35 12.91 -9.71
CA ARG A 16 26.60 14.36 -9.66
C ARG A 16 25.36 15.18 -9.29
N TYR A 17 24.33 14.55 -8.72
CA TYR A 17 23.04 15.18 -8.44
C TYR A 17 22.32 15.73 -9.70
N ASP A 18 22.70 15.26 -10.88
CA ASP A 18 21.95 15.48 -12.11
C ASP A 18 20.78 14.49 -12.15
N VAL A 19 19.66 14.91 -11.51
CA VAL A 19 18.44 14.12 -11.36
C VAL A 19 17.42 14.61 -12.39
N SER A 20 16.97 13.73 -13.28
CA SER A 20 15.94 14.09 -14.26
C SER A 20 14.57 14.25 -13.61
N GLN A 21 13.72 15.08 -14.21
CA GLN A 21 12.32 15.24 -13.77
C GLN A 21 11.53 13.92 -13.77
N SER A 22 11.95 12.94 -14.56
CA SER A 22 11.30 11.63 -14.66
C SER A 22 11.85 10.58 -13.69
N ALA A 23 12.92 10.87 -12.94
CA ALA A 23 13.63 9.88 -12.12
C ALA A 23 12.71 9.20 -11.08
N GLY A 24 11.72 9.93 -10.55
CA GLY A 24 10.76 9.42 -9.57
C GLY A 24 9.50 8.78 -10.15
N ASN A 25 9.23 8.94 -11.45
CA ASN A 25 7.93 8.56 -12.04
C ASN A 25 7.61 7.08 -11.86
N SER A 26 8.61 6.20 -12.01
CA SER A 26 8.40 4.76 -11.87
C SER A 26 8.02 4.40 -10.43
N SER A 27 8.77 4.92 -9.45
CA SER A 27 8.48 4.69 -8.03
C SER A 27 7.11 5.23 -7.66
N TRP A 28 6.81 6.49 -7.98
CA TRP A 28 5.51 7.12 -7.70
C TRP A 28 4.34 6.30 -8.24
N ASN A 29 4.36 5.99 -9.55
CA ASN A 29 3.27 5.28 -10.20
C ASN A 29 3.10 3.85 -9.67
N ASN A 30 4.20 3.14 -9.44
CA ASN A 30 4.15 1.77 -8.93
C ASN A 30 3.63 1.72 -7.49
N TYR A 31 4.10 2.61 -6.62
CA TYR A 31 3.66 2.65 -5.23
C TYR A 31 2.17 2.95 -5.10
N TYR A 32 1.64 3.96 -5.81
CA TYR A 32 0.20 4.24 -5.78
C TYR A 32 -0.64 3.13 -6.42
N LYS A 33 -0.12 2.44 -7.44
CA LYS A 33 -0.77 1.23 -7.96
C LYS A 33 -0.82 0.10 -6.93
N TRP A 34 0.26 -0.10 -6.17
CA TRP A 34 0.31 -1.11 -5.12
C TRP A 34 -0.58 -0.75 -3.93
N LEU A 35 -0.64 0.53 -3.53
CA LEU A 35 -1.56 1.00 -2.50
C LEU A 35 -3.01 0.69 -2.84
N ASN A 36 -3.40 0.83 -4.12
CA ASN A 36 -4.74 0.42 -4.57
C ASN A 36 -5.00 -1.08 -4.36
N ASN A 37 -4.05 -1.93 -4.78
CA ASN A 37 -4.18 -3.37 -4.56
C ASN A 37 -4.19 -3.74 -3.06
N ILE A 38 -3.43 -3.03 -2.23
CA ILE A 38 -3.38 -3.23 -0.79
C ILE A 38 -4.71 -2.81 -0.13
N LYS A 39 -5.34 -1.70 -0.56
CA LYS A 39 -6.68 -1.27 -0.12
C LYS A 39 -7.71 -2.38 -0.36
N GLU A 40 -7.71 -2.96 -1.56
CA GLU A 40 -8.61 -4.07 -1.92
C GLU A 40 -8.32 -5.32 -1.08
N MET A 41 -7.05 -5.69 -0.90
CA MET A 41 -6.66 -6.83 -0.07
C MET A 41 -7.08 -6.63 1.39
N HIS A 42 -6.88 -5.45 1.96
CA HIS A 42 -7.31 -5.12 3.32
C HIS A 42 -8.82 -5.23 3.46
N THR A 43 -9.58 -4.65 2.52
CA THR A 43 -11.04 -4.70 2.52
C THR A 43 -11.56 -6.14 2.45
N ALA A 44 -10.99 -6.96 1.57
CA ALA A 44 -11.34 -8.37 1.47
C ALA A 44 -10.97 -9.16 2.73
N ALA A 45 -9.82 -8.87 3.36
CA ALA A 45 -9.41 -9.48 4.62
C ALA A 45 -10.41 -9.18 5.75
N LEU A 46 -10.89 -7.94 5.85
CA LEU A 46 -11.93 -7.55 6.80
C LEU A 46 -13.24 -8.28 6.55
N ILE A 47 -13.69 -8.35 5.28
CA ILE A 47 -14.90 -9.09 4.91
C ILE A 47 -14.77 -10.56 5.31
N LEU A 48 -13.62 -11.18 5.09
CA LEU A 48 -13.37 -12.59 5.39
C LEU A 48 -13.02 -12.85 6.86
N GLU A 49 -12.83 -11.81 7.67
CA GLU A 49 -12.31 -11.90 9.05
C GLU A 49 -10.95 -12.62 9.11
N ASP A 50 -10.10 -12.42 8.11
CA ASP A 50 -8.77 -13.01 8.07
C ASP A 50 -7.70 -12.06 8.63
N LYS A 51 -7.46 -12.19 9.94
CA LYS A 51 -6.50 -11.38 10.69
C LYS A 51 -5.09 -11.39 10.08
N ASN A 52 -4.64 -12.51 9.52
CA ASN A 52 -3.30 -12.59 8.94
C ASN A 52 -3.21 -11.75 7.66
N TYR A 53 -4.24 -11.76 6.81
CA TYR A 53 -4.26 -10.90 5.63
C TYR A 53 -4.48 -9.42 5.99
N GLU A 54 -5.23 -9.13 7.05
CA GLU A 54 -5.32 -7.76 7.59
C GLU A 54 -3.94 -7.26 8.03
N ALA A 55 -3.21 -8.06 8.82
CA ALA A 55 -1.87 -7.74 9.30
C ALA A 55 -0.87 -7.52 8.16
N ILE A 56 -0.91 -8.39 7.14
CA ILE A 56 -0.07 -8.29 5.94
C ILE A 56 -0.41 -7.01 5.17
N ALA A 57 -1.68 -6.67 5.02
CA ALA A 57 -2.10 -5.46 4.34
C ALA A 57 -1.57 -4.21 5.03
N LEU A 58 -1.70 -4.11 6.36
CA LEU A 58 -1.14 -3.01 7.15
C LEU A 58 0.39 -2.93 7.00
N THR A 59 1.09 -4.07 7.06
CA THR A 59 2.55 -4.13 6.92
C THR A 59 3.02 -3.66 5.54
N LEU A 60 2.34 -4.11 4.47
CA LEU A 60 2.66 -3.69 3.11
C LEU A 60 2.32 -2.22 2.87
N ASN A 61 1.23 -1.72 3.45
CA ASN A 61 0.85 -0.32 3.38
C ASN A 61 1.94 0.56 4.01
N ALA A 62 2.36 0.22 5.22
CA ALA A 62 3.46 0.85 5.93
C ALA A 62 4.77 0.86 5.11
N MET A 63 5.14 -0.28 4.52
CA MET A 63 6.33 -0.39 3.67
C MET A 63 6.26 0.55 2.45
N VAL A 64 5.09 0.65 1.80
CA VAL A 64 4.94 1.49 0.62
C VAL A 64 5.00 2.97 0.99
N TYR A 65 4.32 3.40 2.05
CA TYR A 65 4.38 4.81 2.47
C TYR A 65 5.73 5.23 3.02
N ALA A 66 6.45 4.34 3.73
CA ALA A 66 7.83 4.61 4.16
C ALA A 66 8.72 4.92 2.94
N ASN A 67 8.67 4.07 1.91
CA ASN A 67 9.43 4.30 0.68
C ASN A 67 8.99 5.56 -0.07
N LEU A 68 7.69 5.85 -0.14
CA LEU A 68 7.19 7.07 -0.79
C LEU A 68 7.72 8.31 -0.08
N THR A 69 7.54 8.41 1.24
CA THR A 69 7.92 9.60 1.97
C THR A 69 9.43 9.78 2.08
N ASP A 70 10.21 8.69 2.13
CA ASP A 70 11.67 8.76 2.11
C ASP A 70 12.22 9.31 0.78
N ILE A 71 11.51 9.07 -0.33
CA ILE A 71 11.92 9.56 -1.65
C ILE A 71 11.43 10.99 -1.90
N PHE A 72 10.19 11.30 -1.51
CA PHE A 72 9.49 12.52 -1.95
C PHE A 72 9.16 13.51 -0.83
N GLY A 73 9.32 13.13 0.44
CA GLY A 73 8.87 13.93 1.58
C GLY A 73 7.35 13.82 1.76
N PRO A 74 6.63 14.95 1.90
CA PRO A 74 5.16 14.94 1.93
C PRO A 74 4.57 14.28 0.68
N VAL A 75 3.58 13.40 0.88
CA VAL A 75 2.86 12.72 -0.21
C VAL A 75 1.39 12.51 0.19
N PRO A 76 0.47 12.33 -0.77
CA PRO A 76 -0.90 11.93 -0.44
C PRO A 76 -0.96 10.56 0.25
N MET A 77 -1.59 10.49 1.43
CA MET A 77 -1.81 9.26 2.20
C MET A 77 -3.27 9.12 2.66
N THR A 78 -3.79 10.10 3.41
CA THR A 78 -5.11 10.05 4.06
C THR A 78 -6.26 10.15 3.06
N GLU A 79 -6.02 10.88 1.97
CA GLU A 79 -6.96 11.07 0.87
C GLU A 79 -6.62 10.25 -0.39
N ALA A 80 -5.49 9.55 -0.37
CA ALA A 80 -5.03 8.76 -1.50
C ALA A 80 -5.95 7.57 -1.78
N VAL A 81 -5.90 7.07 -3.02
CA VAL A 81 -6.59 5.83 -3.43
C VAL A 81 -8.13 5.90 -3.26
N LYS A 82 -8.69 7.10 -3.47
CA LYS A 82 -10.13 7.39 -3.40
C LYS A 82 -10.69 7.84 -4.76
N GLY A 83 -10.11 7.35 -5.85
CA GLY A 83 -10.54 7.68 -7.21
C GLY A 83 -11.93 7.12 -7.55
N ASP A 84 -12.28 5.99 -6.95
CA ASP A 84 -13.62 5.37 -6.95
C ASP A 84 -14.67 6.23 -6.23
N GLU A 85 -14.23 7.02 -5.25
CA GLU A 85 -15.05 8.00 -4.50
C GLU A 85 -15.06 9.38 -5.17
N GLY A 86 -14.41 9.53 -6.34
CA GLY A 86 -14.35 10.78 -7.10
C GLY A 86 -13.25 11.76 -6.66
N ASN A 87 -12.36 11.36 -5.74
CA ASN A 87 -11.21 12.19 -5.36
C ASN A 87 -10.02 11.94 -6.30
N PHE A 88 -9.85 12.83 -7.27
CA PHE A 88 -8.72 12.80 -8.22
C PHE A 88 -7.56 13.73 -7.84
N TYR A 89 -7.72 14.52 -6.77
CA TYR A 89 -6.73 15.52 -6.34
C TYR A 89 -6.51 15.43 -4.83
N PRO A 90 -5.95 14.30 -4.35
CA PRO A 90 -5.79 14.10 -2.91
C PRO A 90 -4.76 15.08 -2.35
N ALA A 91 -5.05 15.62 -1.16
CA ALA A 91 -4.15 16.49 -0.44
C ALA A 91 -2.85 15.75 -0.04
N PHE A 92 -1.76 16.51 0.10
CA PHE A 92 -0.48 15.99 0.58
C PHE A 92 -0.47 15.98 2.11
N ASP A 93 -0.08 14.86 2.69
CA ASP A 93 0.12 14.70 4.12
C ASP A 93 1.59 14.97 4.48
N SER A 94 1.84 15.48 5.70
CA SER A 94 3.20 15.70 6.18
C SER A 94 3.93 14.38 6.40
N GLN A 95 5.26 14.38 6.24
CA GLN A 95 6.08 13.20 6.52
C GLN A 95 5.97 12.74 7.99
N GLU A 96 5.79 13.68 8.93
CA GLU A 96 5.54 13.38 10.35
C GLU A 96 4.26 12.55 10.53
N LEU A 97 3.13 13.02 9.99
CA LEU A 97 1.85 12.30 10.07
C LEU A 97 1.93 10.91 9.39
N ILE A 98 2.64 10.82 8.27
CA ILE A 98 2.86 9.55 7.58
C ILE A 98 3.59 8.56 8.48
N TYR A 99 4.68 8.98 9.13
CA TYR A 99 5.43 8.11 10.04
C TYR A 99 4.66 7.75 11.32
N GLU A 100 3.89 8.67 11.89
CA GLU A 100 2.97 8.36 13.00
C GLU A 100 1.98 7.25 12.62
N THR A 101 1.41 7.34 11.42
CA THR A 101 0.46 6.35 10.89
C THR A 101 1.15 5.01 10.63
N ILE A 102 2.33 5.01 10.01
CA ILE A 102 3.14 3.80 9.76
C ILE A 102 3.39 3.03 11.06
N LEU A 103 3.82 3.73 12.12
CA LEU A 103 4.12 3.11 13.41
C LEU A 103 2.86 2.53 14.06
N ALA A 104 1.74 3.26 14.01
CA ALA A 104 0.46 2.78 14.52
C ALA A 104 -0.04 1.53 13.77
N ASP A 105 0.06 1.52 12.44
CA ASP A 105 -0.34 0.39 11.60
C ASP A 105 0.53 -0.85 11.87
N LEU A 106 1.83 -0.68 12.03
CA LEU A 106 2.75 -1.78 12.35
C LEU A 106 2.52 -2.33 13.77
N GLU A 107 2.24 -1.47 14.76
CA GLU A 107 1.87 -1.91 16.10
C GLU A 107 0.56 -2.71 16.08
N LYS A 108 -0.44 -2.22 15.33
CA LYS A 108 -1.68 -2.95 15.11
C LYS A 108 -1.41 -4.30 14.45
N ALA A 109 -0.64 -4.33 13.36
CA ALA A 109 -0.31 -5.56 12.64
C ALA A 109 0.37 -6.60 13.56
N ASN A 110 1.35 -6.18 14.35
CA ASN A 110 2.03 -7.03 15.34
C ASN A 110 1.05 -7.65 16.34
N SER A 111 0.00 -6.94 16.74
CA SER A 111 -0.98 -7.44 17.69
C SER A 111 -1.96 -8.47 17.11
N ILE A 112 -2.15 -8.51 15.79
CA ILE A 112 -3.16 -9.36 15.14
C ILE A 112 -2.59 -10.54 14.34
N TYR A 113 -1.28 -10.56 14.07
CA TYR A 113 -0.63 -11.73 13.47
C TYR A 113 -0.87 -12.98 14.32
N ASP A 114 -1.40 -14.03 13.69
CA ASP A 114 -1.63 -15.34 14.28
C ASP A 114 -0.76 -16.39 13.60
N VAL A 115 0.34 -16.75 14.28
CA VAL A 115 1.32 -17.73 13.80
C VAL A 115 0.81 -19.18 13.82
N SER A 116 -0.33 -19.45 14.46
CA SER A 116 -0.93 -20.79 14.53
C SER A 116 -1.81 -21.11 13.32
N LYS A 117 -2.27 -20.08 12.61
CA LYS A 117 -3.18 -20.20 11.47
C LYS A 117 -2.42 -20.18 10.14
N GLY A 118 -2.61 -21.21 9.33
CA GLY A 118 -2.09 -21.25 7.96
C GLY A 118 -2.75 -20.20 7.06
N MET A 119 -2.03 -19.74 6.02
CA MET A 119 -2.58 -18.79 5.05
C MET A 119 -3.68 -19.42 4.19
N LEU A 120 -4.72 -18.64 3.89
CA LEU A 120 -5.71 -19.04 2.88
C LEU A 120 -5.05 -19.14 1.51
N THR A 121 -5.32 -20.22 0.80
CA THR A 121 -4.94 -20.36 -0.61
C THR A 121 -5.88 -19.56 -1.51
N PRO A 122 -5.47 -19.18 -2.73
CA PRO A 122 -6.33 -18.46 -3.67
C PRO A 122 -7.69 -19.15 -3.91
N MET A 123 -7.70 -20.49 -3.98
CA MET A 123 -8.93 -21.27 -4.17
C MET A 123 -9.88 -21.15 -2.97
N THR A 124 -9.35 -21.27 -1.75
CA THR A 124 -10.15 -21.12 -0.53
C THR A 124 -10.64 -19.68 -0.33
N PHE A 125 -9.83 -18.70 -0.71
CA PHE A 125 -10.17 -17.28 -0.63
C PHE A 125 -11.33 -16.92 -1.56
N SER A 126 -11.27 -17.36 -2.82
CA SER A 126 -12.33 -17.13 -3.80
C SER A 126 -13.66 -17.78 -3.38
N PHE A 127 -13.61 -19.00 -2.84
CA PHE A 127 -14.81 -19.69 -2.34
C PHE A 127 -15.45 -18.97 -1.14
N LEU A 128 -14.65 -18.51 -0.17
CA LEU A 128 -15.16 -17.80 1.01
C LEU A 128 -15.80 -16.44 0.65
N MET A 129 -15.23 -15.72 -0.32
CA MET A 129 -15.79 -14.48 -0.85
C MET A 129 -17.20 -14.71 -1.44
N ILE A 130 -17.39 -15.76 -2.24
CA ILE A 130 -18.70 -16.12 -2.81
C ILE A 130 -19.70 -16.43 -1.69
N LEU A 131 -19.30 -17.20 -0.67
CA LEU A 131 -20.19 -17.56 0.44
C LEU A 131 -20.63 -16.34 1.27
N LYS A 132 -19.72 -15.40 1.57
CA LYS A 132 -20.07 -14.18 2.32
C LYS A 132 -20.88 -13.20 1.46
N SER A 133 -20.60 -13.10 0.17
CA SER A 133 -21.42 -12.29 -0.76
C SER A 133 -22.83 -12.84 -0.92
N GLY A 134 -23.01 -14.16 -0.92
CA GLY A 134 -24.32 -14.81 -1.03
C GLY A 134 -25.22 -14.66 0.20
N LYS A 135 -24.66 -14.35 1.38
CA LYS A 135 -25.45 -14.05 2.58
C LYS A 135 -26.07 -12.64 2.57
N ASN A 136 -25.52 -11.72 1.80
CA ASN A 136 -26.01 -10.33 1.73
C ASN A 136 -27.16 -10.12 0.74
N SER A 137 -27.61 -11.15 0.00
CA SER A 137 -28.70 -11.05 -0.98
C SER A 137 -30.07 -11.56 -0.50
N GLN A 138 -30.25 -11.82 0.80
CA GLN A 138 -31.49 -12.42 1.35
C GLN A 138 -32.36 -11.43 2.15
N THR A 139 -32.12 -10.12 2.06
CA THR A 139 -33.04 -9.11 2.60
C THR A 139 -33.63 -8.32 1.44
N HIS A 140 -34.97 -8.29 1.38
CA HIS A 140 -35.86 -7.57 0.44
C HIS A 140 -36.67 -8.46 -0.52
N TYR A 141 -37.52 -9.30 0.06
CA TYR A 141 -38.81 -9.66 -0.53
C TYR A 141 -39.90 -9.68 0.55
N THR A 142 -40.53 -8.52 0.78
CA THR A 142 -41.90 -8.35 1.29
C THR A 142 -42.46 -7.05 0.74
#